data_AF-Q8R8W6-F1
#
_entry.id   AF-Q8R8W6-F1
#
_cell.length_a   1.000
_cell.length_b   1.000
_cell.length_c   1.000
_cell.angle_alpha   90.00
_cell.angle_beta   90.00
_cell.angle_gamma   90.00
#
_symmetry.space_group_name_H-M   'P 1'
#
loop_
_entity.id
_entity.type
_entity.pdbx_description
1 polymer ?
#
loop_
_entity_poly.entity_id
_entity_poly.type
_entity_poly.pdbx_seq_one_letter_code
_entity_poly.pdbx_strand_id
1 'polypeptide(L)' 'MKGNYIAFPSVNYVMRAEDILKKKNLWYKVVPTPRSIDLSCGISIMYDKKDEEIIRKLLEENGVLVKGFYSIE' A
#
# COMPACT_ATOMS: atom_id res chain seq x y z
N MET A 1 7.79 1.28 16.91
CA MET A 1 6.82 2.19 16.27
C MET A 1 6.17 1.36 15.19
N LYS A 2 4.89 0.97 15.35
CA LYS A 2 4.25 0.03 14.42
C LYS A 2 3.96 0.72 13.09
N GLY A 3 4.45 0.18 11.97
CA GLY A 3 4.23 0.72 10.63
C GLY A 3 3.58 -0.32 9.73
N ASN A 4 2.50 0.04 9.02
CA ASN A 4 1.82 -0.87 8.10
C ASN A 4 2.14 -0.48 6.67
N TYR A 5 2.46 -1.48 5.85
CA TYR A 5 2.96 -1.31 4.51
C TYR A 5 2.21 -2.23 3.54
N ILE A 6 1.81 -1.68 2.41
CA ILE A 6 1.21 -2.42 1.31
C ILE A 6 2.29 -2.71 0.30
N ALA A 7 2.40 -3.98 -0.01
CA ALA A 7 3.27 -4.51 -1.02
C ALA A 7 2.57 -4.58 -2.36
N PHE A 8 3.24 -4.19 -3.42
CA PHE A 8 2.69 -4.27 -4.76
C PHE A 8 3.57 -5.13 -5.66
N PRO A 9 2.97 -5.91 -6.57
CA PRO A 9 3.73 -6.71 -7.53
C PRO A 9 4.45 -5.84 -8.57
N SER A 10 4.01 -4.60 -8.81
CA SER A 10 4.65 -3.67 -9.76
C SER A 10 4.32 -2.21 -9.45
N VAL A 11 5.18 -1.29 -9.91
CA VAL A 11 5.06 0.16 -9.66
C VAL A 11 3.76 0.72 -10.24
N ASN A 12 3.28 0.13 -11.33
CA ASN A 12 2.00 0.51 -11.94
C ASN A 12 0.81 0.37 -10.97
N TYR A 13 0.82 -0.66 -10.11
CA TYR A 13 -0.22 -0.83 -9.08
C TYR A 13 -0.02 0.15 -7.92
N VAL A 14 1.22 0.48 -7.57
CA VAL A 14 1.53 1.53 -6.58
C VAL A 14 0.93 2.86 -7.05
N MET A 15 1.19 3.27 -8.29
CA MET A 15 0.67 4.51 -8.85
C MET A 15 -0.85 4.53 -8.93
N ARG A 16 -1.48 3.41 -9.30
CA ARG A 16 -2.96 3.30 -9.28
C ARG A 16 -3.52 3.40 -7.87
N ALA A 17 -2.95 2.68 -6.92
CA ALA A 17 -3.33 2.76 -5.52
C ALA A 17 -3.18 4.19 -4.99
N GLU A 18 -2.06 4.84 -5.30
CA GLU A 18 -1.78 6.23 -4.93
C GLU A 18 -2.87 7.18 -5.43
N ASP A 19 -3.24 7.10 -6.71
CA ASP A 19 -4.30 7.94 -7.29
C ASP A 19 -5.66 7.73 -6.59
N ILE A 20 -6.02 6.47 -6.31
CA ILE A 20 -7.26 6.11 -5.62
C ILE A 20 -7.27 6.66 -4.17
N LEU A 21 -6.17 6.46 -3.44
CA LEU A 21 -5.99 6.94 -2.07
C LEU A 21 -6.06 8.46 -2.00
N LYS A 22 -5.39 9.14 -2.96
CA LYS A 22 -5.40 10.59 -3.12
C LYS A 22 -6.80 11.13 -3.40
N LYS A 23 -7.56 10.47 -4.28
CA LYS A 23 -8.96 10.82 -4.57
C LYS A 23 -9.85 10.70 -3.33
N LYS A 24 -9.57 9.74 -2.45
CA LYS A 24 -10.30 9.55 -1.19
C LYS A 24 -9.81 10.40 -0.03
N ASN A 25 -8.80 11.25 -0.22
CA ASN A 25 -8.20 12.08 0.84
C ASN A 25 -7.71 11.25 2.05
N LEU A 26 -7.30 9.99 1.79
CA LEU A 26 -6.75 9.12 2.83
C LEU A 26 -5.29 9.47 3.11
N TRP A 27 -4.85 9.21 4.33
CA TRP A 27 -3.44 9.33 4.67
C TRP A 27 -2.68 8.13 4.12
N TYR A 28 -1.79 8.40 3.17
CA TYR A 28 -0.89 7.40 2.62
C TYR A 28 0.50 8.02 2.45
N LYS A 29 1.53 7.17 2.48
CA LYS A 29 2.90 7.61 2.24
C LYS A 29 3.65 6.56 1.43
N VAL A 30 4.06 6.92 0.23
CA VAL A 30 4.94 6.05 -0.56
C VAL A 30 6.32 6.04 0.07
N VAL A 31 6.81 4.86 0.41
CA VAL A 31 8.11 4.64 1.01
C VAL A 31 8.85 3.56 0.22
N PRO A 32 10.19 3.62 0.15
CA PRO A 32 10.95 2.49 -0.34
C PRO A 32 10.67 1.28 0.54
N THR A 33 10.46 0.13 -0.09
CA THR A 33 10.20 -1.11 0.64
C THR A 33 11.40 -1.42 1.55
N PRO A 34 11.19 -1.59 2.87
CA PRO A 34 12.27 -2.00 3.75
C PRO A 34 12.78 -3.39 3.35
N ARG A 35 14.09 -3.64 3.53
CA ARG A 35 14.75 -4.92 3.17
C ARG A 35 14.06 -6.17 3.75
N SER A 36 13.28 -6.03 4.83
CA SER A 36 12.51 -7.12 5.43
C SER A 36 11.30 -7.57 4.61
N ILE A 37 10.83 -6.77 3.65
CA ILE A 37 9.69 -7.10 2.79
C ILE A 37 10.25 -7.44 1.39
N ASP A 38 10.29 -8.73 1.07
CA ASP A 38 10.85 -9.24 -0.18
C ASP A 38 9.92 -8.95 -1.38
N LEU A 39 10.16 -7.81 -2.03
CA LEU A 39 9.38 -7.34 -3.16
C LEU A 39 10.28 -6.89 -4.31
N SER A 40 10.08 -7.54 -5.45
CA SER A 40 10.73 -7.21 -6.74
C SER A 40 10.51 -5.76 -7.20
N CYS A 41 9.58 -5.02 -6.58
CA CYS A 41 9.19 -3.69 -7.00
C CYS A 41 9.87 -2.54 -6.23
N GLY A 42 10.50 -2.82 -5.08
CA GLY A 42 11.26 -1.85 -4.29
C GLY A 42 10.48 -0.68 -3.65
N ILE A 43 9.17 -0.56 -3.91
CA ILE A 43 8.31 0.51 -3.41
C ILE A 43 7.07 -0.06 -2.73
N SER A 44 6.71 0.52 -1.59
CA SER A 44 5.53 0.17 -0.79
C SER A 44 4.74 1.41 -0.40
N ILE A 45 3.46 1.24 -0.11
CA ILE A 45 2.62 2.31 0.43
C ILE A 45 2.46 2.07 1.92
N MET A 46 2.97 3.00 2.73
CA MET A 46 2.68 3.05 4.16
C MET A 46 1.31 3.68 4.37
N TYR A 47 0.53 3.08 5.26
CA TYR A 47 -0.83 3.52 5.58
C TYR A 47 -1.10 3.38 7.08
N ASP A 48 -2.14 4.08 7.56
CA ASP A 48 -2.59 3.92 8.92
C ASP A 48 -3.46 2.67 9.07
N LYS A 49 -3.28 1.91 10.15
CA LYS A 49 -4.05 0.68 10.37
C LYS A 49 -5.56 0.93 10.44
N LYS A 50 -5.97 2.14 10.86
CA LYS A 50 -7.38 2.54 10.90
C LYS A 50 -8.01 2.59 9.51
N ASP A 51 -7.22 2.91 8.49
CA ASP A 51 -7.68 3.02 7.11
C ASP A 51 -7.53 1.71 6.33
N GLU A 52 -6.90 0.68 6.91
CA GLU A 52 -6.64 -0.62 6.27
C GLU A 52 -7.87 -1.19 5.56
N GLU A 53 -9.02 -1.19 6.25
CA GLU A 53 -10.24 -1.77 5.72
C GLU A 53 -10.78 -0.98 4.52
N ILE A 54 -10.68 0.34 4.57
CA ILE A 54 -11.08 1.25 3.50
C ILE A 54 -10.16 1.06 2.30
N ILE A 55 -8.85 1.05 2.53
CA ILE A 55 -7.84 0.88 1.49
C ILE A 55 -8.01 -0.48 0.82
N ARG A 56 -8.19 -1.55 1.60
CA ARG A 56 -8.43 -2.90 1.07
C ARG A 56 -9.66 -2.93 0.15
N LYS A 57 -10.78 -2.36 0.59
CA LYS A 57 -12.00 -2.25 -0.23
C LYS A 57 -11.75 -1.47 -1.51
N LEU A 58 -11.12 -0.29 -1.41
CA LEU A 58 -10.82 0.55 -2.56
C LEU A 58 -9.95 -0.18 -3.59
N LEU A 59 -8.94 -0.91 -3.13
CA LEU A 59 -8.04 -1.68 -4.00
C LEU A 59 -8.78 -2.84 -4.66
N GLU A 60 -9.60 -3.59 -3.92
CA GLU A 60 -10.45 -4.66 -4.47
C GLU A 60 -11.45 -4.12 -5.50
N GLU A 61 -12.19 -3.06 -5.17
CA GLU A 61 -13.19 -2.45 -6.06
C GLU A 61 -12.58 -1.91 -7.36
N ASN A 62 -11.33 -1.44 -7.31
CA ASN A 62 -10.61 -0.95 -8.49
C ASN A 62 -9.76 -2.03 -9.18
N GLY A 63 -9.80 -3.29 -8.72
CA GLY A 63 -9.02 -4.39 -9.27
C GLY A 63 -7.50 -4.17 -9.17
N VAL A 64 -7.03 -3.46 -8.14
CA VAL A 64 -5.61 -3.22 -7.89
C VAL A 64 -5.02 -4.41 -7.16
N LEU A 65 -4.14 -5.15 -7.85
CA LEU A 65 -3.43 -6.26 -7.25
C LEU A 65 -2.39 -5.77 -6.24
N VAL A 66 -2.48 -6.32 -5.05
CA VAL A 66 -1.48 -6.17 -3.98
C VAL A 66 -0.85 -7.52 -3.70
N LYS A 67 0.45 -7.52 -3.39
CA LYS A 67 1.16 -8.72 -2.91
C LYS A 67 0.66 -9.10 -1.51
N GLY A 68 0.32 -8.10 -0.70
CA GLY A 68 -0.15 -8.28 0.66
C GLY A 68 0.05 -7.04 1.52
N PHE A 69 -0.45 -7.14 2.75
CA PHE A 69 -0.32 -6.13 3.79
C PHE A 69 0.67 -6.63 4.83
N TYR A 70 1.64 -5.80 5.19
CA TYR A 70 2.75 -6.14 6.07
C TYR A 70 2.78 -5.18 7.26
N SER A 71 2.74 -5.72 8.47
CA SER A 71 2.89 -4.95 9.70
C SER A 71 4.33 -5.08 10.26
N ILE A 72 5.07 -4.00 10.10
CA ILE A 72 6.30 -3.56 10.77
C ILE A 72 6.17 -3.34 12.29
N GLU A 73 6.71 -4.14 13.22
CA GLU A 73 6.80 -3.76 14.65
C GLU A 73 8.19 -3.19 15.02
#